data_AF-A0A818ZXY7-F1
#
_entry.id   AF-A0A818ZXY7-F1
#
_cell.length_a   1.000
_cell.length_b   1.000
_cell.length_c   1.000
_cell.angle_alpha   90.00
_cell.angle_beta   90.00
_cell.angle_gamma   90.00
#
_symmetry.space_group_name_H-M   'P 1'
#
loop_
_entity.id
_entity.type
_entity.pdbx_description
1 polymer ?
#
loop_
_entity_poly.entity_id
_entity_poly.type
_entity_poly.pdbx_seq_one_letter_code
_entity_poly.pdbx_strand_id
1 'polypeptide(L)'
;MNIIQDKEDEPFVEQENSDEDELEKFEDIRSSENNIPWPLSTGLINEEDDIEQFTVNSFEKHYVRFLLDLREGHVLPQSIIKSITNYFTAVLNILFKIIHHQATQSSNSLLIPLADIEKLILQIKTSMCNITKNEHQFSKRCEEHFGYVAPCEIKINDQGDCGYYVPIERSIKNLLNKPDVITYLIDNLNDNIVQTKRDPDLMLTYRDGTEAKDNSLLKLNPNVFLIQFYSDGIGVTNPIGPKKDEHKLTLYYFVLEDLPDVVRSMLQSIGLVGICCTKYLSLETNRIKYFEPIVNHLNHLQTTGLTVQSFNGQLHFVFSLLAGDNLAAHEIGGFQRNFNSGQFCRLCHISYEFRLTPLTDISFLPRRVTTHNMYVQQAVKSFNTKPVAGVVGESPLSHLIGFHPIKSLPNDLMHDFAEGTL
;
A
#
# COMPACT_ATOMS: atom_id res chain seq x y z
N MET A 1 50.06 -33.01 -44.01
CA MET A 1 49.95 -34.48 -44.13
C MET A 1 50.75 -35.05 -42.97
N ASN A 2 50.20 -36.00 -42.21
CA ASN A 2 50.79 -36.67 -41.05
C ASN A 2 50.75 -35.96 -39.67
N ILE A 3 50.31 -36.79 -38.70
CA ILE A 3 50.78 -36.99 -37.31
C ILE A 3 50.10 -36.18 -36.17
N ILE A 4 49.47 -36.98 -35.31
CA ILE A 4 49.07 -36.76 -33.91
C ILE A 4 50.32 -36.52 -33.06
N GLN A 5 50.30 -35.54 -32.14
CA GLN A 5 51.06 -35.66 -30.88
C GLN A 5 50.52 -34.74 -29.77
N ASP A 6 50.49 -35.34 -28.58
CA ASP A 6 50.00 -34.88 -27.29
C ASP A 6 50.68 -33.61 -26.74
N LYS A 7 49.91 -32.86 -25.92
CA LYS A 7 50.36 -32.08 -24.75
C LYS A 7 49.19 -32.06 -23.77
N GLU A 8 49.17 -32.95 -22.78
CA GLU A 8 49.73 -32.80 -21.42
C GLU A 8 49.06 -31.70 -20.60
N ASP A 9 48.54 -32.14 -19.45
CA ASP A 9 47.80 -31.41 -18.42
C ASP A 9 48.55 -30.19 -17.89
N GLU A 10 47.86 -29.03 -17.86
CA GLU A 10 48.20 -27.92 -16.96
C GLU A 10 47.01 -27.63 -16.03
N PRO A 11 47.27 -27.31 -14.75
CA PRO A 11 46.28 -27.39 -13.69
C PRO A 11 45.29 -26.23 -13.74
N PHE A 12 44.04 -26.54 -13.38
CA PHE A 12 43.00 -25.56 -13.08
C PHE A 12 43.47 -24.68 -11.92
N VAL A 13 43.87 -23.45 -12.22
CA VAL A 13 44.10 -22.42 -11.21
C VAL A 13 42.73 -21.87 -10.84
N GLU A 14 42.27 -22.19 -9.63
CA GLU A 14 41.16 -21.49 -8.99
C GLU A 14 41.50 -19.99 -8.94
N GLN A 15 40.78 -19.18 -9.73
CA GLN A 15 40.58 -17.79 -9.38
C GLN A 15 39.51 -17.76 -8.29
N GLU A 16 39.95 -18.02 -7.06
CA GLU A 16 39.29 -17.46 -5.89
C GLU A 16 39.46 -15.93 -5.92
N ASN A 17 38.40 -15.23 -5.52
CA ASN A 17 38.29 -13.79 -5.26
C ASN A 17 37.82 -12.89 -6.42
N SER A 18 36.49 -12.78 -6.54
CA SER A 18 35.80 -11.50 -6.80
C SER A 18 34.36 -11.46 -6.27
N ASP A 19 33.76 -12.62 -5.95
CA ASP A 19 32.33 -12.69 -5.62
C ASP A 19 32.03 -12.54 -4.11
N GLU A 20 33.00 -12.78 -3.22
CA GLU A 20 32.85 -12.52 -1.77
C GLU A 20 32.91 -11.01 -1.45
N ASP A 21 33.72 -10.24 -2.18
CA ASP A 21 33.80 -8.77 -2.03
C ASP A 21 32.54 -8.04 -2.55
N GLU A 22 31.78 -8.65 -3.47
CA GLU A 22 30.48 -8.12 -3.90
C GLU A 22 29.36 -8.51 -2.93
N LEU A 23 29.41 -9.70 -2.32
CA LEU A 23 28.47 -10.12 -1.29
C LEU A 23 28.61 -9.32 0.02
N GLU A 24 29.83 -8.96 0.44
CA GLU A 24 30.04 -8.06 1.57
C GLU A 24 29.49 -6.65 1.28
N LYS A 25 29.58 -6.16 0.03
CA LYS A 25 28.95 -4.89 -0.37
C LYS A 25 27.42 -4.96 -0.34
N PHE A 26 26.81 -6.10 -0.64
CA PHE A 26 25.35 -6.26 -0.57
C PHE A 26 24.84 -6.47 0.87
N GLU A 27 25.62 -7.08 1.76
CA GLU A 27 25.31 -7.14 3.19
C GLU A 27 25.52 -5.79 3.88
N ASP A 28 26.51 -4.98 3.45
CA ASP A 28 26.66 -3.60 3.92
C ASP A 28 25.54 -2.67 3.42
N ILE A 29 24.91 -2.98 2.28
CA ILE A 29 23.71 -2.25 1.84
C ILE A 29 22.52 -2.56 2.76
N ARG A 30 22.31 -3.81 3.20
CA ARG A 30 21.25 -4.14 4.19
C ARG A 30 21.54 -3.59 5.59
N SER A 31 22.80 -3.46 5.98
CA SER A 31 23.19 -2.79 7.22
C SER A 31 23.01 -1.25 7.11
N SER A 32 23.06 -0.70 5.90
CA SER A 32 22.86 0.72 5.61
C SER A 32 21.41 1.15 5.33
N GLU A 33 20.47 0.23 5.04
CA GLU A 33 19.03 0.53 4.95
C GLU A 33 18.42 0.93 6.31
N ASN A 34 19.09 0.57 7.41
CA ASN A 34 18.80 1.09 8.75
C ASN A 34 19.50 2.43 9.08
N ASN A 35 20.26 2.99 8.13
CA ASN A 35 21.03 4.23 8.27
C ASN A 35 20.68 5.28 7.22
N ILE A 36 19.44 5.32 6.72
CA ILE A 36 18.86 6.59 6.27
C ILE A 36 18.44 7.33 7.54
N PRO A 37 19.17 8.36 7.99
CA PRO A 37 18.87 9.00 9.25
C PRO A 37 17.82 10.08 8.99
N TRP A 38 16.54 9.75 8.79
CA TRP A 38 15.46 10.74 8.79
C TRP A 38 14.07 10.10 9.03
N PRO A 39 13.33 10.49 10.09
CA PRO A 39 13.79 11.05 11.34
C PRO A 39 13.18 10.33 12.56
N LEU A 40 13.96 9.49 13.22
CA LEU A 40 13.71 9.15 14.62
C LEU A 40 14.09 10.31 15.57
N SER A 41 14.58 11.43 15.03
CA SER A 41 15.02 12.63 15.77
C SER A 41 14.23 13.92 15.49
N THR A 42 13.32 14.01 14.50
CA THR A 42 12.57 15.27 14.26
C THR A 42 11.38 15.47 15.19
N GLY A 43 11.15 14.53 16.11
CA GLY A 43 10.24 14.72 17.24
C GLY A 43 10.96 15.11 18.54
N LEU A 44 12.29 15.16 18.54
CA LEU A 44 13.02 15.79 19.63
C LEU A 44 12.93 17.30 19.40
N ILE A 45 12.37 17.99 20.37
CA ILE A 45 12.39 19.45 20.45
C ILE A 45 13.83 19.90 20.17
N ASN A 46 14.05 20.64 19.09
CA ASN A 46 15.36 21.24 18.85
C ASN A 46 15.54 22.36 19.86
N GLU A 47 16.75 22.53 20.42
CA GLU A 47 17.04 23.65 21.34
C GLU A 47 16.84 25.04 20.67
N GLU A 48 16.73 25.08 19.34
CA GLU A 48 16.45 26.26 18.52
C GLU A 48 14.96 26.48 18.20
N ASP A 49 14.05 25.63 18.66
CA ASP A 49 12.61 25.79 18.42
C ASP A 49 12.05 27.02 19.16
N ASP A 50 11.31 27.86 18.45
CA ASP A 50 10.70 29.07 19.01
C ASP A 50 9.79 28.75 20.21
N ILE A 51 10.07 29.34 21.37
CA ILE A 51 9.38 29.04 22.64
C ILE A 51 7.86 29.26 22.54
N GLU A 52 7.42 30.18 21.68
CA GLU A 52 6.00 30.48 21.42
C GLU A 52 5.23 29.32 20.76
N GLN A 53 5.92 28.30 20.22
CA GLN A 53 5.30 27.13 19.61
C GLN A 53 4.86 26.06 20.63
N PHE A 54 5.30 26.16 21.89
CA PHE A 54 4.98 25.19 22.93
C PHE A 54 3.65 25.51 23.63
N THR A 55 2.60 24.80 23.21
CA THR A 55 1.24 24.89 23.74
C THR A 55 0.78 23.52 24.26
N VAL A 56 -0.34 23.47 25.00
CA VAL A 56 -0.96 22.18 25.38
C VAL A 56 -1.27 21.34 24.14
N ASN A 57 -1.65 21.97 23.02
CA ASN A 57 -1.92 21.28 21.76
C ASN A 57 -0.64 20.67 21.15
N SER A 58 0.51 21.37 21.22
CA SER A 58 1.77 20.78 20.75
C SER A 58 2.23 19.64 21.67
N PHE A 59 2.01 19.73 22.99
CA PHE A 59 2.21 18.60 23.89
C PHE A 59 1.31 17.39 23.51
N GLU A 60 0.01 17.60 23.28
CA GLU A 60 -0.92 16.53 22.86
C GLU A 60 -0.40 15.83 21.60
N LYS A 61 0.01 16.60 20.57
CA LYS A 61 0.58 16.07 19.34
C LYS A 61 1.82 15.20 19.59
N HIS A 62 2.79 15.68 20.37
CA HIS A 62 4.00 14.91 20.69
C HIS A 62 3.70 13.66 21.52
N TYR A 63 2.76 13.75 22.45
CA TYR A 63 2.38 12.61 23.27
C TYR A 63 1.67 11.53 22.44
N VAL A 64 0.80 11.91 21.50
CA VAL A 64 0.19 10.95 20.56
C VAL A 64 1.25 10.31 19.68
N ARG A 65 2.22 11.09 19.18
CA ARG A 65 3.36 10.55 18.41
C ARG A 65 4.17 9.54 19.22
N PHE A 66 4.52 9.89 20.45
CA PHE A 66 5.23 9.00 21.37
C PHE A 66 4.49 7.66 21.54
N LEU A 67 3.18 7.70 21.74
CA LEU A 67 2.37 6.47 21.86
C LEU A 67 2.32 5.68 20.54
N LEU A 68 2.25 6.34 19.39
CA LEU A 68 2.33 5.69 18.08
C LEU A 68 3.68 4.99 17.88
N ASP A 69 4.78 5.63 18.25
CA ASP A 69 6.11 5.05 18.11
C ASP A 69 6.28 3.83 19.04
N LEU A 70 5.77 3.88 20.27
CA LEU A 70 5.73 2.71 21.16
C LEU A 70 4.90 1.55 20.59
N ARG A 71 3.75 1.87 19.98
CA ARG A 71 2.79 0.87 19.51
C ARG A 71 3.17 0.26 18.18
N GLU A 72 3.50 1.08 17.19
CA GLU A 72 3.70 0.66 15.80
C GLU A 72 5.19 0.53 15.46
N GLY A 73 6.04 1.39 16.02
CA GLY A 73 7.50 1.32 15.82
C GLY A 73 8.16 0.25 16.68
N HIS A 74 7.78 0.16 17.96
CA HIS A 74 8.34 -0.80 18.91
C HIS A 74 7.45 -2.02 19.19
N VAL A 75 6.24 -2.06 18.60
CA VAL A 75 5.31 -3.19 18.69
C VAL A 75 5.02 -3.61 20.14
N LEU A 76 4.95 -2.61 21.05
CA LEU A 76 4.77 -2.90 22.46
C LEU A 76 3.32 -3.30 22.77
N PRO A 77 3.10 -4.32 23.64
CA PRO A 77 1.76 -4.68 24.07
C PRO A 77 1.06 -3.51 24.78
N GLN A 78 -0.26 -3.40 24.60
CA GLN A 78 -1.07 -2.33 25.20
C GLN A 78 -0.91 -2.24 26.73
N SER A 79 -0.69 -3.36 27.41
CA SER A 79 -0.43 -3.41 28.85
C SER A 79 0.88 -2.72 29.22
N ILE A 80 1.93 -2.84 28.40
CA ILE A 80 3.23 -2.20 28.59
C ILE A 80 3.11 -0.70 28.32
N ILE A 81 2.45 -0.30 27.23
CA ILE A 81 2.20 1.13 26.91
C ILE A 81 1.45 1.81 28.06
N LYS A 82 0.45 1.14 28.63
CA LYS A 82 -0.28 1.63 29.81
C LYS A 82 0.63 1.78 31.03
N SER A 83 1.51 0.83 31.29
CA SER A 83 2.50 0.94 32.37
C SER A 83 3.46 2.09 32.16
N ILE A 84 4.02 2.25 30.95
CA ILE A 84 4.89 3.37 30.59
C ILE A 84 4.18 4.71 30.81
N THR A 85 2.94 4.84 30.35
CA THR A 85 2.10 6.02 30.56
C THR A 85 1.92 6.34 32.05
N ASN A 86 1.66 5.33 32.88
CA ASN A 86 1.49 5.50 34.32
C ASN A 86 2.79 5.98 34.99
N TYR A 87 3.94 5.39 34.63
CA TYR A 87 5.24 5.80 35.15
C TYR A 87 5.60 7.23 34.71
N PHE A 88 5.35 7.58 33.45
CA PHE A 88 5.58 8.92 32.94
C PHE A 88 4.71 9.95 33.69
N THR A 89 3.44 9.63 33.93
CA THR A 89 2.54 10.45 34.77
C THR A 89 3.06 10.61 36.21
N ALA A 90 3.63 9.55 36.79
CA ALA A 90 4.22 9.60 38.13
C ALA A 90 5.48 10.47 38.18
N VAL A 91 6.36 10.39 37.18
CA VAL A 91 7.56 11.25 37.07
C VAL A 91 7.14 12.71 36.93
N LEU A 92 6.16 13.02 36.07
CA LEU A 92 5.61 14.36 35.95
C LEU A 92 5.06 14.87 37.29
N ASN A 93 4.30 14.03 38.01
CA ASN A 93 3.81 14.38 39.36
C ASN A 93 4.93 14.73 40.34
N ILE A 94 6.06 14.02 40.30
CA ILE A 94 7.22 14.29 41.16
C ILE A 94 7.87 15.62 40.78
N LEU A 95 8.15 15.84 39.48
CA LEU A 95 8.71 17.10 38.98
C LEU A 95 7.85 18.30 39.40
N PHE A 96 6.53 18.18 39.29
CA PHE A 96 5.62 19.23 39.72
C PHE A 96 5.66 19.52 41.22
N LYS A 97 5.75 18.49 42.06
CA LYS A 97 5.92 18.69 43.51
C LYS A 97 7.22 19.42 43.83
N ILE A 98 8.30 19.13 43.10
CA ILE A 98 9.58 19.82 43.25
C ILE A 98 9.46 21.30 42.87
N ILE A 99 8.86 21.60 41.71
CA ILE A 99 8.62 22.99 41.26
C ILE A 99 7.79 23.76 42.28
N HIS A 100 6.69 23.17 42.76
CA HIS A 100 5.82 23.78 43.76
C HIS A 100 6.59 24.08 45.06
N HIS A 101 7.38 23.12 45.56
CA HIS A 101 8.18 23.32 46.77
C HIS A 101 9.19 24.46 46.61
N GLN A 102 9.90 24.51 45.48
CA GLN A 102 10.87 25.59 45.19
C GLN A 102 10.19 26.95 45.04
N ALA A 103 9.05 27.01 44.35
CA ALA A 103 8.26 28.22 44.19
C ALA A 103 7.79 28.80 45.53
N THR A 104 7.41 27.94 46.48
CA THR A 104 6.97 28.39 47.83
C THR A 104 8.11 28.84 48.75
N GLN A 105 9.34 28.39 48.52
CA GLN A 105 10.51 28.76 49.34
C GLN A 105 11.26 29.99 48.83
N SER A 106 11.03 30.39 47.57
CA SER A 106 11.67 31.57 46.99
C SER A 106 11.00 32.85 47.49
N SER A 107 11.77 33.76 48.10
CA SER A 107 11.26 35.05 48.60
C SER A 107 10.99 36.07 47.49
N ASN A 108 11.32 35.75 46.24
CA ASN A 108 11.06 36.58 45.08
C ASN A 108 9.66 36.26 44.52
N SER A 109 8.90 37.31 44.18
CA SER A 109 7.66 37.18 43.43
C SER A 109 7.92 36.46 42.10
N LEU A 110 7.33 35.26 41.93
CA LEU A 110 7.35 34.55 40.65
C LEU A 110 6.70 35.42 39.56
N LEU A 111 7.29 35.39 38.37
CA LEU A 111 6.73 36.01 37.16
C LEU A 111 5.41 35.35 36.71
N ILE A 112 5.21 34.07 37.08
CA ILE A 112 4.00 33.29 36.76
C ILE A 112 3.34 32.88 38.09
N PRO A 113 2.05 33.18 38.30
CA PRO A 113 1.31 32.72 39.47
C PRO A 113 1.34 31.19 39.60
N LEU A 114 1.57 30.69 40.82
CA LEU A 114 1.59 29.25 41.11
C LEU A 114 0.29 28.55 40.66
N ALA A 115 -0.85 29.23 40.77
CA ALA A 115 -2.15 28.73 40.32
C ALA A 115 -2.21 28.47 38.79
N ASP A 116 -1.52 29.29 37.99
CA ASP A 116 -1.48 29.11 36.53
C ASP A 116 -0.63 27.90 36.15
N ILE A 117 0.47 27.68 36.88
CA ILE A 117 1.31 26.48 36.75
C ILE A 117 0.49 25.23 37.10
N GLU A 118 -0.23 25.22 38.23
CA GLU A 118 -1.10 24.11 38.62
C GLU A 118 -2.19 23.81 37.60
N LYS A 119 -2.81 24.86 37.04
CA LYS A 119 -3.83 24.73 35.99
C LYS A 119 -3.27 24.10 34.73
N LEU A 120 -2.11 24.56 34.25
CA LEU A 120 -1.43 23.99 33.07
C LEU A 120 -1.09 22.51 33.29
N ILE A 121 -0.60 22.18 34.47
CA ILE A 121 -0.27 20.80 34.86
C ILE A 121 -1.51 19.91 34.84
N LEU A 122 -2.61 20.39 35.42
CA LEU A 122 -3.86 19.66 35.44
C LEU A 122 -4.36 19.42 34.01
N GLN A 123 -4.26 20.43 33.14
CA GLN A 123 -4.60 20.30 31.72
C GLN A 123 -3.77 19.21 31.03
N ILE A 124 -2.44 19.22 31.17
CA ILE A 124 -1.54 18.21 30.59
C ILE A 124 -1.92 16.80 31.05
N LYS A 125 -2.14 16.59 32.35
CA LYS A 125 -2.54 15.28 32.89
C LYS A 125 -3.89 14.82 32.34
N THR A 126 -4.86 15.72 32.31
CA THR A 126 -6.19 15.42 31.77
C THR A 126 -6.10 15.04 30.29
N SER A 127 -5.31 15.76 29.50
CA SER A 127 -5.05 15.44 28.09
C SER A 127 -4.45 14.04 27.92
N MET A 128 -3.38 13.71 28.66
CA MET A 128 -2.78 12.38 28.60
C MET A 128 -3.77 11.27 28.94
N CYS A 129 -4.49 11.42 30.06
CA CYS A 129 -5.49 10.44 30.51
C CYS A 129 -6.62 10.26 29.48
N ASN A 130 -7.05 11.35 28.85
CA ASN A 130 -8.09 11.30 27.81
C ASN A 130 -7.59 10.57 26.57
N ILE A 131 -6.37 10.86 26.11
CA ILE A 131 -5.74 10.21 24.95
C ILE A 131 -5.64 8.70 25.17
N THR A 132 -5.20 8.25 26.36
CA THR A 132 -5.00 6.82 26.65
C THR A 132 -6.24 6.13 27.23
N LYS A 133 -7.40 6.78 27.24
CA LYS A 133 -8.61 6.24 27.89
C LYS A 133 -9.11 4.96 27.20
N ASN A 134 -9.14 4.97 25.87
CA ASN A 134 -9.53 3.84 25.04
C ASN A 134 -9.08 4.07 23.59
N GLU A 135 -9.18 3.03 22.77
CA GLU A 135 -8.75 3.04 21.36
C GLU A 135 -9.45 4.12 20.52
N HIS A 136 -10.72 4.40 20.81
CA HIS A 136 -11.48 5.41 20.10
C HIS A 136 -10.94 6.83 20.35
N GLN A 137 -10.65 7.18 21.60
CA GLN A 137 -10.06 8.47 21.93
C GLN A 137 -8.66 8.62 21.31
N PHE A 138 -7.85 7.56 21.39
CA PHE A 138 -6.53 7.56 20.77
C PHE A 138 -6.61 7.77 19.24
N SER A 139 -7.44 6.98 18.56
CA SER A 139 -7.65 7.07 17.10
C SER A 139 -8.16 8.46 16.67
N LYS A 140 -9.08 9.05 17.44
CA LYS A 140 -9.58 10.40 17.18
C LYS A 140 -8.45 11.43 17.22
N ARG A 141 -7.52 11.31 18.17
CA ARG A 141 -6.37 12.21 18.27
C ARG A 141 -5.33 11.97 17.17
N CYS A 142 -5.20 10.72 16.70
CA CYS A 142 -4.43 10.42 15.50
C CYS A 142 -5.04 11.06 14.25
N GLU A 143 -6.38 11.08 14.14
CA GLU A 143 -7.08 11.76 13.04
C GLU A 143 -6.85 13.28 13.09
N GLU A 144 -7.05 13.89 14.27
CA GLU A 144 -6.87 15.33 14.49
C GLU A 144 -5.43 15.81 14.22
N HIS A 145 -4.41 15.07 14.67
CA HIS A 145 -3.02 15.53 14.60
C HIS A 145 -2.21 15.01 13.41
N PHE A 146 -2.56 13.84 12.88
CA PHE A 146 -1.78 13.15 11.85
C PHE A 146 -2.59 12.74 10.62
N GLY A 147 -3.88 13.09 10.56
CA GLY A 147 -4.73 12.73 9.42
C GLY A 147 -4.92 11.22 9.29
N TYR A 148 -4.93 10.48 10.41
CA TYR A 148 -5.28 9.06 10.40
C TYR A 148 -6.67 8.84 9.77
N VAL A 149 -6.75 7.86 8.87
CA VAL A 149 -8.00 7.48 8.18
C VAL A 149 -8.48 6.15 8.73
N ALA A 150 -9.54 6.18 9.53
CA ALA A 150 -10.12 4.97 10.09
C ALA A 150 -10.78 4.10 9.00
N PRO A 151 -10.68 2.76 9.10
CA PRO A 151 -11.36 1.86 8.19
C PRO A 151 -12.89 1.89 8.40
N CYS A 152 -13.62 1.69 7.32
CA CYS A 152 -15.05 1.46 7.28
C CYS A 152 -15.34 -0.04 7.17
N GLU A 153 -16.33 -0.51 7.92
CA GLU A 153 -16.82 -1.89 7.84
C GLU A 153 -17.71 -2.08 6.62
N ILE A 154 -17.47 -3.17 5.88
CA ILE A 154 -18.31 -3.62 4.76
C ILE A 154 -18.93 -4.95 5.16
N LYS A 155 -20.26 -4.98 5.26
CA LYS A 155 -21.02 -6.19 5.52
C LYS A 155 -21.05 -7.05 4.25
N ILE A 156 -20.45 -8.24 4.31
CA ILE A 156 -20.31 -9.13 3.17
C ILE A 156 -21.59 -9.96 2.97
N ASN A 157 -22.15 -10.44 4.07
CA ASN A 157 -23.34 -11.29 4.05
C ASN A 157 -24.24 -11.06 5.27
N ASP A 158 -25.41 -11.68 5.25
CA ASP A 158 -26.40 -11.58 6.32
C ASP A 158 -26.02 -12.39 7.57
N GLN A 159 -24.95 -13.19 7.49
CA GLN A 159 -24.41 -13.98 8.60
C GLN A 159 -23.52 -13.15 9.52
N GLY A 160 -23.27 -11.88 9.18
CA GLY A 160 -22.46 -10.95 9.95
C GLY A 160 -20.97 -10.98 9.61
N ASP A 161 -20.58 -11.64 8.51
CA ASP A 161 -19.19 -11.59 8.04
C ASP A 161 -18.89 -10.22 7.44
N CYS A 162 -17.76 -9.63 7.84
CA CYS A 162 -17.36 -8.29 7.46
C CYS A 162 -15.98 -8.27 6.80
N GLY A 163 -15.81 -7.35 5.85
CA GLY A 163 -14.53 -6.85 5.39
C GLY A 163 -14.32 -5.41 5.86
N TYR A 164 -13.12 -4.90 5.70
CA TYR A 164 -12.75 -3.54 6.06
C TYR A 164 -12.14 -2.82 4.85
N TYR A 165 -12.46 -1.55 4.71
CA TYR A 165 -11.99 -0.69 3.64
C TYR A 165 -11.53 0.65 4.21
N VAL A 166 -10.36 1.12 3.82
CA VAL A 166 -9.83 2.43 4.18
C VAL A 166 -10.22 3.42 3.07
N PRO A 167 -10.99 4.49 3.37
CA PRO A 167 -11.39 5.49 2.39
C PRO A 167 -10.20 6.13 1.64
N ILE A 168 -9.88 5.61 0.45
CA ILE A 168 -8.70 5.99 -0.32
C ILE A 168 -8.68 7.48 -0.66
N GLU A 169 -9.85 8.09 -0.84
CA GLU A 169 -9.98 9.52 -1.12
C GLU A 169 -9.39 10.38 0.01
N ARG A 170 -9.65 9.98 1.27
CA ARG A 170 -9.11 10.67 2.44
C ARG A 170 -7.62 10.41 2.57
N SER A 171 -7.18 9.17 2.33
CA SER A 171 -5.76 8.79 2.39
C SER A 171 -4.93 9.57 1.36
N ILE A 172 -5.39 9.64 0.11
CA ILE A 172 -4.75 10.41 -0.97
C ILE A 172 -4.78 11.90 -0.65
N LYS A 173 -5.92 12.44 -0.22
CA LYS A 173 -6.02 13.86 0.15
C LYS A 173 -5.04 14.23 1.27
N ASN A 174 -4.91 13.38 2.29
CA ASN A 174 -3.98 13.60 3.40
C ASN A 174 -2.52 13.50 2.95
N LEU A 175 -2.19 12.55 2.06
CA LEU A 175 -0.86 12.43 1.47
C LEU A 175 -0.50 13.69 0.66
N LEU A 176 -1.40 14.15 -0.21
CA LEU A 176 -1.16 15.29 -1.09
C LEU A 176 -1.16 16.64 -0.35
N ASN A 177 -1.85 16.74 0.81
CA ASN A 177 -1.77 17.93 1.65
C ASN A 177 -0.45 18.06 2.42
N LYS A 178 0.42 17.04 2.41
CA LYS A 178 1.77 17.20 2.96
C LYS A 178 2.56 18.19 2.09
N PRO A 179 3.40 19.05 2.69
CA PRO A 179 4.26 19.95 1.94
C PRO A 179 5.06 19.20 0.88
N ASP A 180 5.23 19.83 -0.28
CA ASP A 180 6.06 19.40 -1.41
C ASP A 180 5.65 18.10 -2.13
N VAL A 181 4.79 17.24 -1.56
CA VAL A 181 4.40 15.96 -2.19
C VAL A 181 3.77 16.18 -3.56
N ILE A 182 2.83 17.11 -3.68
CA ILE A 182 2.21 17.45 -4.97
C ILE A 182 3.26 18.00 -5.94
N THR A 183 4.16 18.86 -5.47
CA THR A 183 5.22 19.44 -6.28
C THR A 183 6.12 18.35 -6.86
N TYR A 184 6.64 17.44 -6.03
CA TYR A 184 7.44 16.31 -6.47
C TYR A 184 6.71 15.41 -7.46
N LEU A 185 5.41 15.19 -7.24
CA LEU A 185 4.59 14.35 -8.10
C LEU A 185 4.37 15.00 -9.48
N ILE A 186 4.10 16.31 -9.53
CA ILE A 186 3.95 17.06 -10.78
C ILE A 186 5.29 17.17 -11.53
N ASP A 187 6.38 17.46 -10.81
CA ASP A 187 7.71 17.60 -11.41
C ASP A 187 8.18 16.29 -12.03
N ASN A 188 8.05 15.17 -11.31
CA ASN A 188 8.37 13.83 -11.82
C ASN A 188 7.54 13.48 -13.06
N LEU A 189 6.23 13.77 -13.05
CA LEU A 189 5.38 13.56 -14.21
C LEU A 189 5.85 14.36 -15.42
N ASN A 190 6.16 15.65 -15.24
CA ASN A 190 6.63 16.51 -16.31
C ASN A 190 7.98 16.06 -16.87
N ASP A 191 8.91 15.66 -16.01
CA ASP A 191 10.22 15.16 -16.40
C ASP A 191 10.11 13.89 -17.23
N ASN A 192 9.25 12.95 -16.82
CA ASN A 192 8.98 11.73 -17.58
C ASN A 192 8.39 12.04 -18.96
N ILE A 193 7.43 12.97 -19.05
CA ILE A 193 6.83 13.41 -20.32
C ILE A 193 7.89 14.06 -21.23
N VAL A 194 8.80 14.86 -20.68
CA VAL A 194 9.87 15.50 -21.47
C VAL A 194 10.84 14.46 -22.00
N GLN A 195 11.21 13.47 -21.19
CA GLN A 195 12.12 12.40 -21.57
C GLN A 195 11.53 11.52 -22.69
N THR A 196 10.30 11.05 -22.55
CA THR A 196 9.66 10.18 -23.56
C THR A 196 9.28 10.92 -24.85
N LYS A 197 9.20 12.25 -24.81
CA LYS A 197 9.12 13.08 -26.04
C LYS A 197 10.45 13.22 -26.76
N ARG A 198 11.58 13.18 -26.05
CA ARG A 198 12.92 13.26 -26.64
C ARG A 198 13.32 11.93 -27.28
N ASP A 199 12.92 10.83 -26.66
CA ASP A 199 13.16 9.48 -27.16
C ASP A 199 11.84 8.68 -27.15
N PRO A 200 11.16 8.54 -28.31
CA PRO A 200 9.92 7.79 -28.42
C PRO A 200 10.05 6.29 -28.13
N ASP A 201 11.27 5.73 -28.14
CA ASP A 201 11.52 4.32 -27.85
C ASP A 201 11.61 4.07 -26.33
N LEU A 202 11.67 5.13 -25.52
CA LEU A 202 11.73 5.05 -24.06
C LEU A 202 10.35 4.76 -23.45
N MET A 203 10.29 3.77 -22.55
CA MET A 203 9.12 3.46 -21.73
C MET A 203 9.51 3.57 -20.26
N LEU A 204 9.08 4.65 -19.60
CA LEU A 204 9.40 4.93 -18.20
C LEU A 204 8.26 4.52 -17.26
N THR A 205 7.02 4.74 -17.70
CA THR A 205 5.84 4.57 -16.85
C THR A 205 4.71 3.88 -17.61
N TYR A 206 3.64 3.51 -16.89
CA TYR A 206 2.41 3.01 -17.51
C TYR A 206 1.88 3.95 -18.61
N ARG A 207 2.09 5.27 -18.47
CA ARG A 207 1.64 6.30 -19.43
C ARG A 207 2.23 6.14 -20.83
N ASP A 208 3.40 5.52 -20.92
CA ASP A 208 4.07 5.29 -22.20
C ASP A 208 3.48 4.09 -22.96
N GLY A 209 2.73 3.24 -22.26
CA GLY A 209 1.99 2.11 -22.82
C GLY A 209 0.81 2.54 -23.69
N THR A 210 0.45 1.68 -24.65
CA THR A 210 -0.67 1.92 -25.57
C THR A 210 -2.01 2.08 -24.87
N GLU A 211 -2.25 1.28 -23.81
CA GLU A 211 -3.50 1.32 -23.05
C GLU A 211 -3.69 2.68 -22.34
N ALA A 212 -2.63 3.23 -21.74
CA ALA A 212 -2.68 4.54 -21.12
C ALA A 212 -2.83 5.65 -22.16
N LYS A 213 -2.11 5.53 -23.30
CA LYS A 213 -2.24 6.47 -24.42
C LYS A 213 -3.67 6.49 -24.95
N ASP A 214 -4.40 5.39 -24.96
CA ASP A 214 -5.78 5.35 -25.44
C ASP A 214 -6.83 5.85 -24.43
N ASN A 215 -6.44 6.09 -23.17
CA ASN A 215 -7.32 6.65 -22.16
C ASN A 215 -7.61 8.14 -22.41
N SER A 216 -8.88 8.48 -22.63
CA SER A 216 -9.30 9.85 -22.94
C SER A 216 -9.05 10.84 -21.80
N LEU A 217 -9.17 10.40 -20.54
CA LEU A 217 -8.92 11.27 -19.39
C LEU A 217 -7.45 11.63 -19.26
N LEU A 218 -6.55 10.66 -19.43
CA LEU A 218 -5.10 10.88 -19.42
C LEU A 218 -4.65 11.80 -20.57
N LYS A 219 -5.32 11.73 -21.73
CA LYS A 219 -5.03 12.59 -22.89
C LYS A 219 -5.49 14.03 -22.71
N LEU A 220 -6.67 14.23 -22.11
CA LEU A 220 -7.37 15.53 -22.14
C LEU A 220 -7.11 16.40 -20.92
N ASN A 221 -6.69 15.81 -19.79
CA ASN A 221 -6.55 16.53 -18.54
C ASN A 221 -5.11 16.39 -17.98
N PRO A 222 -4.35 17.50 -17.86
CA PRO A 222 -2.99 17.46 -17.34
C PRO A 222 -2.93 17.19 -15.82
N ASN A 223 -4.03 17.37 -15.09
CA ASN A 223 -4.11 17.22 -13.65
C ASN A 223 -4.69 15.84 -13.26
N VAL A 224 -4.27 14.79 -13.96
CA VAL A 224 -4.72 13.41 -13.71
C VAL A 224 -3.53 12.58 -13.26
N PHE A 225 -3.71 11.85 -12.16
CA PHE A 225 -2.73 10.91 -11.62
C PHE A 225 -3.22 9.47 -11.66
N LEU A 226 -2.28 8.52 -11.66
CA LEU A 226 -2.56 7.10 -11.77
C LEU A 226 -2.56 6.42 -10.39
N ILE A 227 -3.58 5.60 -10.16
CA ILE A 227 -3.69 4.74 -9.00
C ILE A 227 -3.54 3.29 -9.45
N GLN A 228 -2.49 2.64 -8.95
CA GLN A 228 -2.28 1.21 -9.11
C GLN A 228 -2.75 0.49 -7.86
N PHE A 229 -3.43 -0.64 -8.03
CA PHE A 229 -3.69 -1.58 -6.94
C PHE A 229 -2.73 -2.76 -6.95
N TYR A 230 -2.48 -3.30 -5.76
CA TYR A 230 -1.78 -4.56 -5.56
C TYR A 230 -2.55 -5.42 -4.56
N SER A 231 -2.61 -6.73 -4.77
CA SER A 231 -3.26 -7.69 -3.88
C SER A 231 -2.24 -8.67 -3.31
N ASP A 232 -2.36 -8.95 -2.01
CA ASP A 232 -1.56 -9.96 -1.32
C ASP A 232 -2.40 -10.78 -0.33
N GLY A 233 -1.89 -11.95 0.07
CA GLY A 233 -2.54 -12.85 1.00
C GLY A 233 -1.65 -13.19 2.20
N ILE A 234 -2.10 -12.85 3.41
CA ILE A 234 -1.38 -13.18 4.66
C ILE A 234 -2.09 -14.31 5.42
N GLY A 235 -1.31 -15.31 5.84
CA GLY A 235 -1.73 -16.31 6.82
C GLY A 235 -1.45 -15.81 8.24
N VAL A 236 -2.47 -15.72 9.08
CA VAL A 236 -2.33 -15.27 10.49
C VAL A 236 -2.13 -16.42 11.49
N THR A 237 -2.18 -17.66 11.02
CA THR A 237 -1.96 -18.87 11.83
C THR A 237 -0.55 -19.41 11.62
N ASN A 238 -0.22 -20.51 12.32
CA ASN A 238 1.03 -21.21 12.07
C ASN A 238 1.12 -21.56 10.57
N PRO A 239 2.16 -21.11 9.84
CA PRO A 239 2.30 -21.36 8.41
C PRO A 239 2.44 -22.86 8.09
N ILE A 240 2.74 -23.68 9.10
CA ILE A 240 2.89 -25.13 8.99
C ILE A 240 1.65 -25.80 9.62
N GLY A 241 0.97 -26.63 8.83
CA GLY A 241 -0.10 -27.50 9.30
C GLY A 241 -1.39 -27.40 8.48
N PRO A 242 -2.39 -28.24 8.79
CA PRO A 242 -3.62 -28.36 8.02
C PRO A 242 -4.54 -27.13 8.10
N LYS A 243 -4.28 -26.21 9.05
CA LYS A 243 -5.09 -25.01 9.33
C LYS A 243 -4.39 -23.69 8.94
N LYS A 244 -3.31 -23.77 8.17
CA LYS A 244 -2.51 -22.59 7.76
C LYS A 244 -3.34 -21.53 7.01
N ASP A 245 -4.37 -21.95 6.27
CA ASP A 245 -5.21 -21.05 5.46
C ASP A 245 -6.59 -20.76 6.09
N GLU A 246 -6.89 -21.31 7.28
CA GLU A 246 -8.22 -21.19 7.92
C GLU A 246 -8.62 -19.74 8.22
N HIS A 247 -7.63 -18.91 8.52
CA HIS A 247 -7.79 -17.49 8.83
C HIS A 247 -7.00 -16.60 7.86
N LYS A 248 -6.76 -17.09 6.62
CA LYS A 248 -6.07 -16.28 5.59
C LYS A 248 -6.84 -14.99 5.33
N LEU A 249 -6.12 -13.88 5.27
CA LEU A 249 -6.64 -12.57 4.92
C LEU A 249 -6.14 -12.19 3.52
N THR A 250 -7.01 -11.54 2.76
CA THR A 250 -6.67 -10.89 1.50
C THR A 250 -6.60 -9.40 1.74
N LEU A 251 -5.51 -8.79 1.31
CA LEU A 251 -5.22 -7.37 1.47
C LEU A 251 -5.12 -6.75 0.10
N TYR A 252 -5.70 -5.57 -0.04
CA TYR A 252 -5.56 -4.72 -1.21
C TYR A 252 -4.85 -3.45 -0.81
N TYR A 253 -3.86 -3.07 -1.60
CA TYR A 253 -3.05 -1.88 -1.43
C TYR A 253 -3.16 -0.99 -2.66
N PHE A 254 -2.79 0.28 -2.50
CA PHE A 254 -2.65 1.21 -3.61
C PHE A 254 -1.34 1.97 -3.53
N VAL A 255 -0.84 2.37 -4.70
CA VAL A 255 0.24 3.34 -4.85
C VAL A 255 -0.17 4.38 -5.88
N LEU A 256 0.34 5.60 -5.73
CA LEU A 256 0.29 6.60 -6.79
C LEU A 256 1.46 6.33 -7.75
N GLU A 257 1.20 5.98 -9.00
CA GLU A 257 2.26 5.60 -9.94
C GLU A 257 3.15 6.78 -10.33
N ASP A 258 2.62 8.00 -10.29
CA ASP A 258 3.33 9.21 -10.69
C ASP A 258 4.31 9.75 -9.64
N LEU A 259 4.40 9.09 -8.48
CA LEU A 259 5.47 9.37 -7.51
C LEU A 259 6.84 8.98 -8.10
N PRO A 260 7.93 9.71 -7.74
CA PRO A 260 9.29 9.29 -8.10
C PRO A 260 9.55 7.85 -7.68
N ASP A 261 10.24 7.06 -8.50
CA ASP A 261 10.38 5.61 -8.31
C ASP A 261 10.91 5.22 -6.93
N VAL A 262 11.94 5.93 -6.45
CA VAL A 262 12.54 5.72 -5.12
C VAL A 262 11.52 5.94 -4.00
N VAL A 263 10.61 6.91 -4.15
CA VAL A 263 9.56 7.20 -3.16
C VAL A 263 8.43 6.17 -3.28
N ARG A 264 8.05 5.82 -4.51
CA ARG A 264 6.99 4.85 -4.81
C ARG A 264 7.32 3.46 -4.28
N SER A 265 8.60 3.08 -4.25
CA SER A 265 9.06 1.80 -3.68
C SER A 265 9.12 1.79 -2.15
N MET A 266 9.00 2.93 -1.47
CA MET A 266 9.01 2.96 0.00
C MET A 266 7.70 2.43 0.58
N LEU A 267 7.78 1.63 1.65
CA LEU A 267 6.60 1.13 2.37
C LEU A 267 5.63 2.24 2.80
N GLN A 268 6.15 3.43 3.09
CA GLN A 268 5.36 4.59 3.52
C GLN A 268 4.46 5.17 2.40
N SER A 269 4.76 4.86 1.14
CA SER A 269 4.00 5.29 -0.04
C SER A 269 2.95 4.25 -0.46
N ILE A 270 2.94 3.09 0.18
CA ILE A 270 1.99 2.01 -0.08
C ILE A 270 0.80 2.18 0.88
N GLY A 271 -0.34 2.60 0.34
CA GLY A 271 -1.57 2.77 1.11
C GLY A 271 -2.36 1.48 1.19
N LEU A 272 -2.95 1.18 2.35
CA LEU A 272 -3.93 0.09 2.46
C LEU A 272 -5.27 0.55 1.84
N VAL A 273 -5.85 -0.25 0.95
CA VAL A 273 -7.21 -0.09 0.42
C VAL A 273 -8.18 -0.86 1.31
N GLY A 274 -7.89 -2.11 1.65
CA GLY A 274 -8.80 -2.90 2.46
C GLY A 274 -8.32 -4.30 2.78
N ILE A 275 -9.02 -4.93 3.73
CA ILE A 275 -8.74 -6.27 4.24
C ILE A 275 -10.04 -7.07 4.30
N CYS A 276 -10.02 -8.32 3.87
CA CYS A 276 -11.14 -9.25 4.06
C CYS A 276 -10.62 -10.67 4.30
N CYS A 277 -11.35 -11.51 5.03
CA CYS A 277 -10.98 -12.91 5.13
C CYS A 277 -11.17 -13.60 3.77
N THR A 278 -10.13 -14.29 3.29
CA THR A 278 -10.08 -14.87 1.94
C THR A 278 -11.26 -15.82 1.68
N LYS A 279 -11.70 -16.57 2.69
CA LYS A 279 -12.84 -17.49 2.56
C LYS A 279 -14.14 -16.77 2.18
N TYR A 280 -14.34 -15.53 2.63
CA TYR A 280 -15.52 -14.75 2.29
C TYR A 280 -15.51 -14.31 0.83
N LEU A 281 -14.33 -13.99 0.29
CA LEU A 281 -14.15 -13.60 -1.10
C LEU A 281 -14.23 -14.77 -2.09
N SER A 282 -14.29 -16.02 -1.61
CA SER A 282 -14.42 -17.18 -2.50
C SER A 282 -15.71 -17.17 -3.35
N LEU A 283 -16.77 -16.54 -2.86
CA LEU A 283 -18.05 -16.35 -3.55
C LEU A 283 -18.08 -15.04 -4.33
N GLU A 284 -18.52 -15.11 -5.58
CA GLU A 284 -18.60 -13.95 -6.49
C GLU A 284 -19.48 -12.83 -5.93
N THR A 285 -20.66 -13.16 -5.40
CA THR A 285 -21.58 -12.20 -4.79
C THR A 285 -20.94 -11.41 -3.63
N ASN A 286 -20.06 -12.07 -2.88
CA ASN A 286 -19.37 -11.45 -1.76
C ASN A 286 -18.26 -10.51 -2.25
N ARG A 287 -17.54 -10.90 -3.32
CA ARG A 287 -16.55 -10.01 -3.95
C ARG A 287 -17.20 -8.75 -4.50
N ILE A 288 -18.33 -8.88 -5.21
CA ILE A 288 -19.06 -7.73 -5.75
C ILE A 288 -19.44 -6.76 -4.62
N LYS A 289 -20.03 -7.25 -3.54
CA LYS A 289 -20.38 -6.43 -2.35
C LYS A 289 -19.17 -5.78 -1.70
N TYR A 290 -18.04 -6.50 -1.60
CA TYR A 290 -16.81 -5.96 -1.02
C TYR A 290 -16.23 -4.81 -1.87
N PHE A 291 -16.23 -4.97 -3.19
CA PHE A 291 -15.64 -3.99 -4.11
C PHE A 291 -16.59 -2.84 -4.46
N GLU A 292 -17.90 -2.96 -4.29
CA GLU A 292 -18.87 -1.91 -4.59
C GLU A 292 -18.49 -0.52 -4.00
N PRO A 293 -18.23 -0.36 -2.68
CA PRO A 293 -17.81 0.94 -2.14
C PRO A 293 -16.44 1.40 -2.66
N ILE A 294 -15.53 0.47 -2.99
CA ILE A 294 -14.20 0.77 -3.52
C ILE A 294 -14.32 1.34 -4.93
N VAL A 295 -15.09 0.68 -5.79
CA VAL A 295 -15.38 1.09 -7.17
C VAL A 295 -16.08 2.45 -7.19
N ASN A 296 -17.04 2.68 -6.32
CA ASN A 296 -17.74 3.96 -6.23
C ASN A 296 -16.79 5.12 -5.89
N HIS A 297 -15.87 4.94 -4.94
CA HIS A 297 -14.89 5.96 -4.60
C HIS A 297 -13.86 6.17 -5.71
N LEU A 298 -13.36 5.11 -6.36
CA LEU A 298 -12.45 5.25 -7.50
C LEU A 298 -13.11 6.01 -8.67
N ASN A 299 -14.38 5.68 -8.98
CA ASN A 299 -15.14 6.39 -9.99
C ASN A 299 -15.36 7.87 -9.62
N HIS A 300 -15.57 8.17 -8.34
CA HIS A 300 -15.67 9.54 -7.86
C HIS A 300 -14.34 10.30 -7.97
N LEU A 301 -13.21 9.69 -7.61
CA LEU A 301 -11.87 10.26 -7.83
C LEU A 301 -11.57 10.52 -9.31
N GLN A 302 -12.10 9.69 -10.20
CA GLN A 302 -11.91 9.85 -11.64
C GLN A 302 -12.78 10.95 -12.23
N THR A 303 -14.06 11.00 -11.85
CA THR A 303 -15.06 11.90 -12.47
C THR A 303 -15.14 13.25 -11.78
N THR A 304 -15.12 13.28 -10.44
CA THR A 304 -15.18 14.50 -9.64
C THR A 304 -13.80 14.96 -9.23
N GLY A 305 -12.88 14.05 -8.86
CA GLY A 305 -11.54 14.39 -8.39
C GLY A 305 -11.48 14.86 -6.92
N LEU A 306 -10.33 15.40 -6.51
CA LEU A 306 -10.06 15.99 -5.20
C LEU A 306 -9.54 17.43 -5.30
N THR A 307 -9.98 18.26 -4.36
CA THR A 307 -9.35 19.54 -4.03
C THR A 307 -8.34 19.34 -2.91
N VAL A 308 -7.13 19.86 -3.07
CA VAL A 308 -6.04 19.81 -2.08
C VAL A 308 -5.55 21.23 -1.78
N GLN A 309 -4.99 21.47 -0.60
CA GLN A 309 -4.69 22.82 -0.13
C GLN A 309 -3.56 23.48 -0.94
N SER A 310 -2.55 22.70 -1.33
CA SER A 310 -1.36 23.18 -2.00
C SER A 310 -1.49 23.24 -3.53
N PHE A 311 -2.69 23.05 -4.09
CA PHE A 311 -2.94 23.08 -5.52
C PHE A 311 -4.24 23.81 -5.86
N ASN A 312 -4.17 24.77 -6.78
CA ASN A 312 -5.35 25.49 -7.24
C ASN A 312 -6.02 24.73 -8.38
N GLY A 313 -7.07 23.98 -8.06
CA GLY A 313 -7.88 23.26 -9.04
C GLY A 313 -8.30 21.88 -8.55
N GLN A 314 -8.82 21.10 -9.49
CA GLN A 314 -9.25 19.72 -9.25
C GLN A 314 -8.18 18.75 -9.75
N LEU A 315 -7.76 17.84 -8.89
CA LEU A 315 -6.91 16.70 -9.24
C LEU A 315 -7.78 15.48 -9.47
N HIS A 316 -7.59 14.79 -10.58
CA HIS A 316 -8.34 13.58 -10.92
C HIS A 316 -7.44 12.37 -10.79
N PHE A 317 -8.03 11.20 -10.55
CA PHE A 317 -7.26 9.96 -10.42
C PHE A 317 -7.88 8.87 -11.26
N VAL A 318 -7.05 8.22 -12.08
CA VAL A 318 -7.44 7.14 -12.97
C VAL A 318 -6.84 5.85 -12.46
N PHE A 319 -7.66 4.82 -12.38
CA PHE A 319 -7.18 3.47 -12.10
C PHE A 319 -6.37 2.95 -13.29
N SER A 320 -5.13 2.50 -13.05
CA SER A 320 -4.26 1.93 -14.07
C SER A 320 -4.43 0.41 -14.19
N LEU A 321 -4.04 -0.32 -13.13
CA LEU A 321 -4.00 -1.77 -13.10
C LEU A 321 -4.12 -2.33 -11.68
N LEU A 322 -4.46 -3.61 -11.57
CA LEU A 322 -4.33 -4.39 -10.35
C LEU A 322 -3.32 -5.51 -10.58
N ALA A 323 -2.22 -5.46 -9.83
CA ALA A 323 -1.22 -6.52 -9.79
C ALA A 323 -1.52 -7.49 -8.64
N GLY A 324 -1.13 -8.75 -8.80
CA GLY A 324 -1.26 -9.79 -7.79
C GLY A 324 -0.89 -11.14 -8.38
N ASP A 325 -0.77 -12.15 -7.51
CA ASP A 325 -0.48 -13.51 -7.94
C ASP A 325 -1.52 -14.04 -8.96
N ASN A 326 -1.18 -15.13 -9.63
CA ASN A 326 -2.04 -15.76 -10.63
C ASN A 326 -3.45 -16.07 -10.12
N LEU A 327 -3.57 -16.51 -8.88
CA LEU A 327 -4.85 -16.91 -8.30
C LEU A 327 -5.74 -15.69 -8.02
N ALA A 328 -5.16 -14.64 -7.45
CA ALA A 328 -5.81 -13.38 -7.16
C ALA A 328 -6.22 -12.65 -8.44
N ALA A 329 -5.34 -12.56 -9.44
CA ALA A 329 -5.65 -11.97 -10.74
C ALA A 329 -6.79 -12.73 -11.43
N HIS A 330 -6.81 -14.06 -11.38
CA HIS A 330 -7.91 -14.86 -11.90
C HIS A 330 -9.23 -14.62 -11.15
N GLU A 331 -9.17 -14.54 -9.82
CA GLU A 331 -10.34 -14.28 -8.97
C GLU A 331 -10.96 -12.89 -9.24
N ILE A 332 -10.12 -11.86 -9.33
CA ILE A 332 -10.55 -10.49 -9.66
C ILE A 332 -11.01 -10.41 -11.11
N GLY A 333 -10.40 -11.13 -12.04
CA GLY A 333 -10.76 -11.10 -13.45
C GLY A 333 -12.04 -11.86 -13.82
N GLY A 334 -12.63 -12.62 -12.89
CA GLY A 334 -13.78 -13.48 -13.19
C GLY A 334 -13.40 -14.74 -13.97
N PHE A 335 -12.13 -15.16 -13.93
CA PHE A 335 -11.64 -16.36 -14.59
C PHE A 335 -11.72 -17.59 -13.69
N GLN A 336 -11.59 -18.76 -14.30
CA GLN A 336 -11.43 -20.01 -13.55
C GLN A 336 -10.14 -19.99 -12.73
N ARG A 337 -10.19 -20.56 -11.53
CA ARG A 337 -9.03 -20.70 -10.63
C ARG A 337 -8.36 -22.08 -10.70
N ASN A 338 -8.81 -22.93 -11.63
CA ASN A 338 -8.18 -24.21 -11.91
C ASN A 338 -7.20 -24.02 -13.07
N PHE A 339 -5.91 -24.17 -12.78
CA PHE A 339 -4.83 -24.05 -13.76
C PHE A 339 -4.49 -25.38 -14.44
N ASN A 340 -5.13 -26.48 -14.03
CA ASN A 340 -4.83 -27.83 -14.51
C ASN A 340 -5.83 -28.37 -15.54
N SER A 341 -6.71 -27.52 -16.09
CA SER A 341 -7.66 -27.94 -17.13
C SER A 341 -8.25 -26.76 -17.91
N GLY A 342 -8.80 -27.03 -19.10
CA GLY A 342 -9.51 -26.04 -19.91
C GLY A 342 -8.64 -24.86 -20.36
N GLN A 343 -9.27 -23.71 -20.61
CA GLN A 343 -8.57 -22.49 -21.00
C GLN A 343 -8.19 -21.68 -19.77
N PHE A 344 -7.00 -21.96 -19.24
CA PHE A 344 -6.53 -21.42 -17.95
C PHE A 344 -5.78 -20.09 -18.07
N CYS A 345 -5.34 -19.68 -19.24
CA CYS A 345 -4.60 -18.42 -19.40
C CYS A 345 -5.54 -17.20 -19.45
N ARG A 346 -5.17 -16.10 -18.77
CA ARG A 346 -5.88 -14.80 -18.84
C ARG A 346 -5.51 -13.93 -20.04
N LEU A 347 -4.44 -14.27 -20.76
CA LEU A 347 -3.97 -13.52 -21.93
C LEU A 347 -4.38 -14.16 -23.27
N CYS A 348 -4.54 -15.49 -23.31
CA CYS A 348 -4.85 -16.21 -24.53
C CYS A 348 -5.88 -17.34 -24.31
N HIS A 349 -6.31 -17.94 -25.41
CA HIS A 349 -7.29 -19.02 -25.47
C HIS A 349 -6.65 -20.43 -25.54
N ILE A 350 -5.39 -20.57 -25.13
CA ILE A 350 -4.72 -21.88 -25.12
C ILE A 350 -5.44 -22.84 -24.16
N SER A 351 -5.63 -24.08 -24.60
CA SER A 351 -6.13 -25.17 -23.76
C SER A 351 -4.97 -25.80 -22.99
N TYR A 352 -5.22 -26.24 -21.75
CA TYR A 352 -4.25 -26.90 -20.89
C TYR A 352 -3.51 -28.07 -21.57
N GLU A 353 -4.18 -28.77 -22.49
CA GLU A 353 -3.59 -29.87 -23.27
C GLU A 353 -2.42 -29.43 -24.16
N PHE A 354 -2.37 -28.16 -24.56
CA PHE A 354 -1.34 -27.59 -25.44
C PHE A 354 -0.34 -26.70 -24.68
N ARG A 355 -0.37 -26.64 -23.34
CA ARG A 355 0.44 -25.69 -22.54
C ARG A 355 1.96 -25.83 -22.74
N LEU A 356 2.43 -27.03 -23.05
CA LEU A 356 3.85 -27.33 -23.29
C LEU A 356 4.22 -27.30 -24.78
N THR A 357 3.25 -27.00 -25.66
CA THR A 357 3.53 -26.92 -27.09
C THR A 357 4.30 -25.61 -27.36
N PRO A 358 5.41 -25.65 -28.12
CA PRO A 358 6.16 -24.46 -28.46
C PRO A 358 5.28 -23.41 -29.13
N LEU A 359 5.47 -22.12 -28.82
CA LEU A 359 4.70 -21.03 -29.42
C LEU A 359 4.80 -20.99 -30.96
N THR A 360 5.87 -21.54 -31.54
CA THR A 360 6.03 -21.70 -32.99
C THR A 360 5.03 -22.67 -33.61
N ASP A 361 4.53 -23.61 -32.81
CA ASP A 361 3.72 -24.74 -33.26
C ASP A 361 2.23 -24.56 -32.91
N ILE A 362 1.89 -23.44 -32.27
CA ILE A 362 0.51 -23.07 -31.94
C ILE A 362 0.16 -21.76 -32.63
N SER A 363 -1.04 -21.67 -33.18
CA SER A 363 -1.64 -20.37 -33.51
C SER A 363 -1.95 -19.63 -32.21
N PHE A 364 -1.15 -18.63 -31.86
CA PHE A 364 -1.43 -17.80 -30.69
C PHE A 364 -2.78 -17.08 -30.87
N LEU A 365 -3.73 -17.39 -29.98
CA LEU A 365 -5.06 -16.81 -29.97
C LEU A 365 -5.21 -15.88 -28.76
N PRO A 366 -4.84 -14.59 -28.87
CA PRO A 366 -4.98 -13.65 -27.77
C PRO A 366 -6.45 -13.45 -27.40
N ARG A 367 -6.72 -13.27 -26.12
CA ARG A 367 -8.03 -12.82 -25.66
C ARG A 367 -8.23 -11.38 -26.10
N ARG A 368 -9.42 -11.07 -26.61
CA ARG A 368 -9.82 -9.71 -27.01
C ARG A 368 -10.97 -9.26 -26.14
N VAL A 369 -11.07 -7.95 -25.90
CA VAL A 369 -12.15 -7.33 -25.10
C VAL A 369 -13.52 -7.79 -25.60
N THR A 370 -13.77 -7.71 -26.90
CA THR A 370 -15.06 -8.05 -27.50
C THR A 370 -15.44 -9.52 -27.30
N THR A 371 -14.51 -10.44 -27.54
CA THR A 371 -14.76 -11.88 -27.36
C THR A 371 -14.87 -12.26 -25.89
N HIS A 372 -14.05 -11.67 -25.03
CA HIS A 372 -14.14 -11.86 -23.58
C HIS A 372 -15.51 -11.44 -23.04
N ASN A 373 -16.02 -10.27 -23.43
CA ASN A 373 -17.35 -9.81 -23.01
C ASN A 373 -18.48 -10.75 -23.45
N MET A 374 -18.37 -11.35 -24.64
CA MET A 374 -19.32 -12.38 -25.08
C MET A 374 -19.28 -13.62 -24.17
N TYR A 375 -18.07 -14.07 -23.78
CA TYR A 375 -17.92 -15.21 -22.86
C TYR A 375 -18.43 -14.91 -21.46
N VAL A 376 -18.21 -13.70 -20.94
CA VAL A 376 -18.80 -13.25 -19.65
C VAL A 376 -20.31 -13.32 -19.70
N GLN A 377 -20.94 -12.75 -20.74
CA GLN A 377 -22.41 -12.80 -20.90
C GLN A 377 -22.95 -14.23 -20.98
N GLN A 378 -22.21 -15.15 -21.62
CA GLN A 378 -22.58 -16.56 -21.68
C GLN A 378 -22.43 -17.24 -20.31
N ALA A 379 -21.33 -16.97 -19.59
CA ALA A 379 -21.07 -17.52 -18.26
C ALA A 379 -22.15 -17.07 -17.26
N VAL A 380 -22.51 -15.79 -17.24
CA VAL A 380 -23.54 -15.24 -16.34
C VAL A 380 -24.94 -15.79 -16.64
N LYS A 381 -25.26 -16.05 -17.92
CA LYS A 381 -26.56 -16.63 -18.33
C LYS A 381 -26.62 -18.15 -18.13
N SER A 382 -25.47 -18.80 -18.08
CA SER A 382 -25.37 -20.24 -17.94
C SER A 382 -25.65 -20.63 -16.48
N PHE A 383 -26.73 -21.35 -16.23
CA PHE A 383 -26.95 -22.03 -14.94
C PHE A 383 -25.95 -23.18 -14.69
N ASN A 384 -25.06 -23.45 -15.65
CA ASN A 384 -24.04 -24.49 -15.57
C ASN A 384 -22.77 -23.93 -14.92
N THR A 385 -22.22 -24.63 -13.94
CA THR A 385 -21.01 -24.22 -13.18
C THR A 385 -19.71 -24.34 -13.97
N LYS A 386 -19.78 -24.69 -15.26
CA LYS A 386 -18.60 -24.88 -16.10
C LYS A 386 -18.10 -23.55 -16.67
N PRO A 387 -16.79 -23.29 -16.63
CA PRO A 387 -16.21 -22.09 -17.25
C PRO A 387 -16.50 -22.03 -18.75
N VAL A 388 -16.91 -20.86 -19.24
CA VAL A 388 -17.05 -20.57 -20.67
C VAL A 388 -15.76 -19.94 -21.16
N ALA A 389 -14.99 -20.68 -21.95
CA ALA A 389 -13.68 -20.24 -22.42
C ALA A 389 -12.73 -19.78 -21.29
N GLY A 390 -12.79 -20.45 -20.13
CA GLY A 390 -12.04 -20.08 -18.93
C GLY A 390 -12.64 -18.96 -18.09
N VAL A 391 -13.78 -18.38 -18.48
CA VAL A 391 -14.51 -17.35 -17.74
C VAL A 391 -15.59 -18.01 -16.87
N VAL A 392 -15.68 -17.62 -15.60
CA VAL A 392 -16.66 -18.16 -14.64
C VAL A 392 -17.77 -17.16 -14.33
N GLY A 393 -17.46 -15.87 -14.36
CA GLY A 393 -18.42 -14.84 -13.99
C GLY A 393 -17.93 -13.45 -14.35
N GLU A 394 -18.60 -12.45 -13.79
CA GLU A 394 -18.23 -11.05 -13.98
C GLU A 394 -17.13 -10.66 -12.98
N SER A 395 -16.25 -9.74 -13.40
CA SER A 395 -15.27 -9.17 -12.47
C SER A 395 -15.99 -8.28 -11.44
N PRO A 396 -15.62 -8.33 -10.14
CA PRO A 396 -16.12 -7.38 -9.16
C PRO A 396 -15.74 -5.91 -9.46
N LEU A 397 -14.80 -5.67 -10.37
CA LEU A 397 -14.38 -4.35 -10.82
C LEU A 397 -15.01 -3.93 -12.15
N SER A 398 -16.00 -4.67 -12.68
CA SER A 398 -16.58 -4.40 -14.01
C SER A 398 -17.20 -3.00 -14.16
N HIS A 399 -17.65 -2.42 -13.05
CA HIS A 399 -18.25 -1.07 -13.00
C HIS A 399 -17.22 0.04 -12.76
N LEU A 400 -15.93 -0.28 -12.62
CA LEU A 400 -14.85 0.70 -12.52
C LEU A 400 -14.52 1.27 -13.89
N ILE A 401 -14.61 2.59 -14.04
CA ILE A 401 -14.41 3.26 -15.32
C ILE A 401 -12.97 3.07 -15.80
N GLY A 402 -12.81 2.46 -16.97
CA GLY A 402 -11.49 2.20 -17.58
C GLY A 402 -10.88 0.86 -17.18
N PHE A 403 -11.49 0.11 -16.25
CA PHE A 403 -11.07 -1.24 -15.94
C PHE A 403 -11.58 -2.24 -16.97
N HIS A 404 -10.72 -3.17 -17.37
CA HIS A 404 -11.14 -4.38 -18.07
C HIS A 404 -10.17 -5.54 -17.74
N PRO A 405 -10.64 -6.76 -17.41
CA PRO A 405 -9.77 -7.87 -16.99
C PRO A 405 -8.64 -8.19 -17.99
N ILE A 406 -8.90 -8.06 -19.28
CA ILE A 406 -7.91 -8.30 -20.36
C ILE A 406 -6.83 -7.20 -20.45
N LYS A 407 -7.08 -6.00 -19.91
CA LYS A 407 -6.21 -4.83 -20.07
C LYS A 407 -5.55 -4.39 -18.76
N SER A 408 -6.24 -4.61 -17.64
CA SER A 408 -5.90 -4.02 -16.34
C SER A 408 -5.35 -5.03 -15.33
N LEU A 409 -5.11 -6.29 -15.74
CA LEU A 409 -4.56 -7.36 -14.91
C LEU A 409 -3.28 -7.90 -15.55
N PRO A 410 -2.11 -7.26 -15.33
CA PRO A 410 -0.86 -7.71 -15.90
C PRO A 410 -0.41 -9.06 -15.35
N ASN A 411 0.64 -9.58 -15.97
CA ASN A 411 1.39 -10.71 -15.43
C ASN A 411 2.31 -10.26 -14.30
N ASP A 412 2.42 -11.09 -13.28
CA ASP A 412 3.38 -10.88 -12.19
C ASP A 412 4.63 -11.69 -12.55
N LEU A 413 5.73 -11.01 -12.86
CA LEU A 413 6.94 -11.70 -13.32
C LEU A 413 7.50 -12.68 -12.28
N MET A 414 7.36 -12.38 -10.98
CA MET A 414 7.86 -13.26 -9.92
C MET A 414 7.02 -14.53 -9.87
N HIS A 415 5.70 -14.39 -9.75
CA HIS A 415 4.81 -15.55 -9.62
C HIS A 415 4.66 -16.34 -10.94
N ASP A 416 4.64 -15.64 -12.08
CA ASP A 416 4.37 -16.25 -13.39
C ASP A 416 5.64 -16.89 -13.97
N PHE A 417 6.81 -16.25 -13.82
CA PHE A 417 8.07 -16.76 -14.37
C PHE A 417 8.95 -17.44 -13.33
N ALA A 418 9.20 -16.80 -12.17
CA ALA A 418 10.17 -17.32 -11.20
C ALA A 418 9.63 -18.51 -10.38
N GLU A 419 8.33 -18.49 -10.04
CA GLU A 419 7.68 -19.59 -9.31
C GLU A 419 7.14 -20.72 -10.22
N GLY A 420 7.28 -20.58 -11.54
CA GLY A 420 7.06 -21.66 -12.50
C GLY A 420 5.59 -22.07 -12.69
N THR A 421 4.63 -21.14 -12.57
CA THR A 421 3.19 -21.44 -12.65
C THR A 421 2.55 -21.27 -14.04
N LEU A 422 3.35 -21.11 -15.10
CA LEU A 422 2.87 -21.08 -16.50
C LEU A 422 2.58 -22.47 -17.10
#